data_AF-A0A9J7LXG1-F1
#
_entry.id   AF-A0A9J7LXG1-F1
#
_cell.length_a   1.000
_cell.length_b   1.000
_cell.length_c   1.000
_cell.angle_alpha   90.00
_cell.angle_beta   90.00
_cell.angle_gamma   90.00
#
_symmetry.space_group_name_H-M   'P 1'
#
loop_
_entity.id
_entity.type
_entity.pdbx_description
1 polymer ?
#
loop_
_entity_poly.entity_id
_entity_poly.type
_entity_poly.pdbx_seq_one_letter_code
_entity_poly.pdbx_strand_id
1 'polypeptide(L)'
;MCVYWIWATRLCVFTKLCSTPVQIPALPSVYQSYVECNMVDLGYTIPALPSVYQAYVECNMVDLGYTIPALPSVYQACVECNMVDLGYTIPALPSVYQAYVECNMVDLGYTIPALPSVYQAYVECNMVDLGYTIPALPSVYQAYVECNMVDLGYTIPALPSVYQAYVECNMVDLGYTVAVMEYYDGVRNRGSIRSEAHGSTRAVVYDFPHDEAFVVMGSSCQTQKASELSMSQLGLFGVNSGNGTTGHVYSVNQVFHFGPQVSLFYEGTAEVRGIPVMWWSTCQYLSDMDLTFFGQYYFTLPGYQSASYGVDDMRSPVPVRINVTGRTGGFPQRHISHVYEFSQFRANIDPGAAAFETPPHVYCSGREETVPLPPVPAVFSFNSEVVTANSRLIGNFKEWFDTEDRITRYDTKPPPGSDYSSSNPISTVDDFNTGLSYLIDRRTGDCTVSAVRNNSVAADDLPADPFHVRMMTAEEFFHFENTSWAYVGEVDVDGLPCMKWIGLRDDYPPNNPIQTTWEWSFAQPGWTSAMPSATDVTSQSFPVMLEVIGVHRKDFSFSYSFSMFSEVVDISVFDIVSQCFITAQKKRVQIIFPGQFPADLNLNWFRTALKKGVASAAQVESLRVTDIQVSNTGGTYR
;
A
#
# COMPACT_ATOMS: atom_id res chain seq x y z
N MET A 1 -60.80 -33.25 -0.64
CA MET A 1 -59.52 -33.21 -1.40
C MET A 1 -58.73 -34.41 -0.97
N CYS A 2 -58.41 -35.30 -1.92
CA CYS A 2 -57.90 -36.65 -1.67
C CYS A 2 -56.55 -36.65 -0.97
N VAL A 3 -56.51 -37.28 0.20
CA VAL A 3 -55.28 -37.64 0.92
C VAL A 3 -54.72 -38.90 0.27
N TYR A 4 -53.59 -38.79 -0.44
CA TYR A 4 -52.83 -39.95 -0.88
C TYR A 4 -51.91 -40.38 0.27
N TRP A 5 -52.28 -41.44 0.98
CA TRP A 5 -51.37 -42.19 1.83
C TRP A 5 -50.58 -43.15 0.93
N ILE A 6 -49.31 -42.88 0.68
CA ILE A 6 -48.40 -43.87 0.09
C ILE A 6 -47.72 -44.59 1.26
N TRP A 7 -48.14 -45.82 1.52
CA TRP A 7 -47.41 -46.76 2.36
C TRP A 7 -46.10 -47.12 1.64
N ALA A 8 -44.95 -46.66 2.15
CA ALA A 8 -43.66 -47.21 1.75
C ALA A 8 -43.46 -48.55 2.46
N THR A 9 -43.52 -49.60 1.66
CA THR A 9 -43.27 -51.02 1.94
C THR A 9 -42.07 -51.29 2.86
N ARG A 10 -42.24 -52.24 3.80
CA ARG A 10 -41.13 -52.97 4.44
C ARG A 10 -40.13 -53.44 3.38
N LEU A 11 -38.95 -52.82 3.33
CA LEU A 11 -37.83 -53.29 2.53
C LEU A 11 -36.74 -53.82 3.47
N CYS A 12 -36.90 -55.06 3.93
CA CYS A 12 -35.75 -55.85 4.37
C CYS A 12 -34.99 -56.30 3.11
N VAL A 13 -33.75 -55.84 2.92
CA VAL A 13 -32.84 -56.47 1.95
C VAL A 13 -31.49 -56.73 2.64
N PHE A 14 -31.22 -58.02 2.86
CA PHE A 14 -29.89 -58.54 3.14
C PHE A 14 -28.96 -58.32 1.94
N THR A 15 -27.75 -57.81 2.20
CA THR A 15 -26.49 -57.98 1.45
C THR A 15 -26.59 -58.24 -0.07
N LYS A 16 -26.38 -57.20 -0.90
CA LYS A 16 -25.55 -57.25 -2.12
C LYS A 16 -25.32 -55.85 -2.72
N LEU A 17 -24.05 -55.50 -2.95
CA LEU A 17 -23.62 -54.41 -3.81
C LEU A 17 -24.36 -54.44 -5.16
N CYS A 18 -25.09 -53.37 -5.50
CA CYS A 18 -25.54 -53.09 -6.87
C CYS A 18 -25.67 -51.58 -7.09
N SER A 19 -24.72 -51.03 -7.85
CA SER A 19 -24.74 -49.71 -8.45
C SER A 19 -25.69 -49.67 -9.65
N THR A 20 -26.83 -48.97 -9.52
CA THR A 20 -27.55 -48.35 -10.65
C THR A 20 -28.40 -47.17 -10.14
N PRO A 21 -28.43 -46.01 -10.82
CA PRO A 21 -29.21 -44.86 -10.36
C PRO A 21 -30.70 -45.05 -10.69
N VAL A 22 -31.56 -44.97 -9.67
CA VAL A 22 -33.03 -44.89 -9.83
C VAL A 22 -33.41 -43.42 -9.93
N GLN A 23 -34.02 -42.98 -11.05
CA GLN A 23 -34.66 -41.66 -11.11
C GLN A 23 -36.02 -41.70 -10.40
N ILE A 24 -36.16 -40.89 -9.35
CA ILE A 24 -37.40 -40.70 -8.58
C ILE A 24 -38.17 -39.50 -9.18
N PRO A 25 -39.50 -39.59 -9.41
CA PRO A 25 -40.29 -38.45 -9.90
C PRO A 25 -40.50 -37.37 -8.81
N ALA A 26 -40.82 -36.15 -9.23
CA ALA A 26 -40.92 -34.95 -8.39
C ALA A 26 -41.75 -35.17 -7.10
N LEU A 27 -41.17 -34.81 -5.96
CA LEU A 27 -41.77 -34.94 -4.63
C LEU A 27 -42.83 -33.84 -4.37
N PRO A 28 -43.90 -34.13 -3.59
CA PRO A 28 -44.92 -33.14 -3.18
C PRO A 28 -44.36 -32.06 -2.24
N SER A 29 -45.10 -30.95 -2.04
CA SER A 29 -44.66 -29.79 -1.23
C SER A 29 -44.43 -30.04 0.26
N VAL A 30 -44.94 -31.15 0.79
CA VAL A 30 -44.69 -31.66 2.16
C VAL A 30 -44.34 -33.13 2.03
N TYR A 31 -43.26 -33.57 2.69
CA TYR A 31 -42.82 -34.96 2.71
C TYR A 31 -42.47 -35.43 4.11
N GLN A 32 -42.94 -36.64 4.45
CA GLN A 32 -42.68 -37.32 5.72
C GLN A 32 -42.10 -38.71 5.46
N SER A 33 -41.01 -39.05 6.16
CA SER A 33 -40.40 -40.39 6.15
C SER A 33 -40.29 -40.98 7.56
N TYR A 34 -40.48 -42.30 7.65
CA TYR A 34 -40.25 -43.10 8.85
C TYR A 34 -39.39 -44.31 8.48
N VAL A 35 -38.26 -44.52 9.17
CA VAL A 35 -37.31 -45.60 8.88
C VAL A 35 -36.89 -46.29 10.18
N GLU A 36 -37.01 -47.62 10.22
CA GLU A 36 -36.57 -48.47 11.33
C GLU A 36 -35.64 -49.56 10.78
N CYS A 37 -34.39 -49.65 11.27
CA CYS A 37 -33.36 -50.50 10.65
C CYS A 37 -32.21 -50.95 11.58
N ASN A 38 -31.47 -52.00 11.20
CA ASN A 38 -30.24 -52.39 11.91
C ASN A 38 -29.00 -51.60 11.44
N MET A 39 -28.91 -51.34 10.14
CA MET A 39 -27.83 -50.56 9.54
C MET A 39 -28.41 -49.84 8.32
N VAL A 40 -28.11 -48.54 8.20
CA VAL A 40 -28.37 -47.73 7.02
C VAL A 40 -27.02 -47.21 6.51
N ASP A 41 -26.73 -47.45 5.23
CA ASP A 41 -25.66 -46.82 4.45
C ASP A 41 -26.33 -46.29 3.18
N LEU A 42 -26.45 -44.97 3.08
CA LEU A 42 -27.27 -44.30 2.06
C LEU A 42 -26.53 -43.06 1.53
N GLY A 43 -25.96 -43.17 0.33
CA GLY A 43 -25.41 -42.03 -0.43
C GLY A 43 -26.27 -41.65 -1.64
N TYR A 44 -26.85 -40.44 -1.66
CA TYR A 44 -27.56 -39.92 -2.85
C TYR A 44 -27.51 -38.40 -3.00
N THR A 45 -27.52 -37.95 -4.25
CA THR A 45 -27.75 -36.55 -4.62
C THR A 45 -29.24 -36.33 -4.89
N ILE A 46 -29.93 -35.54 -4.06
CA ILE A 46 -31.34 -35.19 -4.27
C ILE A 46 -31.41 -33.83 -4.99
N PRO A 47 -31.90 -33.74 -6.24
CA PRO A 47 -31.83 -32.52 -7.02
C PRO A 47 -32.80 -31.40 -6.59
N ALA A 48 -33.86 -31.71 -5.83
CA ALA A 48 -34.76 -30.71 -5.22
C ALA A 48 -35.60 -31.32 -4.10
N LEU A 49 -35.65 -30.67 -2.92
CA LEU A 49 -36.51 -31.07 -1.80
C LEU A 49 -37.81 -30.24 -1.73
N PRO A 50 -38.88 -30.77 -1.10
CA PRO A 50 -40.13 -30.07 -0.81
C PRO A 50 -39.96 -28.79 0.03
N SER A 51 -40.99 -27.94 0.13
CA SER A 51 -40.98 -26.77 1.03
C SER A 51 -40.96 -27.12 2.52
N VAL A 52 -41.46 -28.30 2.92
CA VAL A 52 -41.38 -28.81 4.30
C VAL A 52 -40.97 -30.28 4.26
N TYR A 53 -39.96 -30.64 5.05
CA TYR A 53 -39.47 -32.02 5.19
C TYR A 53 -39.41 -32.44 6.65
N GLN A 54 -39.98 -33.60 6.95
CA GLN A 54 -40.00 -34.22 8.28
C GLN A 54 -39.50 -35.67 8.20
N ALA A 55 -38.53 -36.04 9.03
CA ALA A 55 -38.00 -37.40 9.09
C ALA A 55 -37.94 -37.93 10.53
N TYR A 56 -38.27 -39.20 10.69
CA TYR A 56 -38.06 -39.98 11.91
C TYR A 56 -37.26 -41.24 11.58
N VAL A 57 -36.12 -41.44 12.25
CA VAL A 57 -35.22 -42.57 12.01
C VAL A 57 -34.83 -43.23 13.32
N GLU A 58 -35.05 -44.54 13.43
CA GLU A 58 -34.66 -45.37 14.57
C GLU A 58 -33.78 -46.54 14.09
N CYS A 59 -32.47 -46.51 14.37
CA CYS A 59 -31.54 -47.51 13.84
C CYS A 59 -30.35 -47.84 14.74
N ASN A 60 -29.76 -49.05 14.63
CA ASN A 60 -28.54 -49.37 15.39
C ASN A 60 -27.28 -48.65 14.86
N MET A 61 -27.12 -48.52 13.54
CA MET A 61 -25.99 -47.82 12.93
C MET A 61 -26.48 -47.04 11.71
N VAL A 62 -26.11 -45.77 11.58
CA VAL A 62 -26.53 -44.90 10.46
C VAL A 62 -25.30 -44.20 9.90
N ASP A 63 -25.01 -44.45 8.63
CA ASP A 63 -24.01 -43.74 7.81
C ASP A 63 -24.75 -43.06 6.65
N LEU A 64 -24.76 -41.72 6.64
CA LEU A 64 -25.48 -40.91 5.68
C LEU A 64 -24.59 -39.83 5.06
N GLY A 65 -24.44 -39.90 3.73
CA GLY A 65 -23.75 -38.88 2.94
C GLY A 65 -24.67 -38.26 1.89
N TYR A 66 -24.93 -36.95 2.00
CA TYR A 66 -25.80 -36.24 1.03
C TYR A 66 -25.22 -34.93 0.54
N THR A 67 -25.45 -34.65 -0.75
CA THR A 67 -25.24 -33.32 -1.35
C THR A 67 -26.59 -32.78 -1.78
N ILE A 68 -27.08 -31.74 -1.11
CA ILE A 68 -28.38 -31.10 -1.38
C ILE A 68 -28.14 -29.69 -1.95
N PRO A 69 -28.51 -29.40 -3.21
CA PRO A 69 -28.27 -28.09 -3.82
C PRO A 69 -29.12 -26.95 -3.23
N ALA A 70 -30.31 -27.26 -2.68
CA ALA A 70 -31.22 -26.31 -2.05
C ALA A 70 -32.16 -27.02 -1.07
N LEU A 71 -32.27 -26.49 0.16
CA LEU A 71 -33.11 -27.06 1.23
C LEU A 71 -34.55 -26.48 1.25
N PRO A 72 -35.50 -27.16 1.93
CA PRO A 72 -36.85 -26.66 2.24
C PRO A 72 -36.86 -25.29 2.94
N SER A 73 -38.02 -24.67 3.17
CA SER A 73 -38.10 -23.50 4.07
C SER A 73 -38.16 -23.88 5.55
N VAL A 74 -38.59 -25.11 5.85
CA VAL A 74 -38.63 -25.71 7.21
C VAL A 74 -38.13 -27.16 7.16
N TYR A 75 -37.17 -27.48 8.01
CA TYR A 75 -36.64 -28.84 8.19
C TYR A 75 -36.76 -29.30 9.65
N GLN A 76 -37.33 -30.49 9.86
CA GLN A 76 -37.48 -31.12 11.17
C GLN A 76 -37.02 -32.57 11.11
N ALA A 77 -36.11 -32.97 11.99
CA ALA A 77 -35.64 -34.37 12.08
C ALA A 77 -35.56 -34.85 13.53
N CYS A 78 -35.92 -36.12 13.73
CA CYS A 78 -35.74 -36.86 14.97
C CYS A 78 -34.98 -38.16 14.67
N VAL A 79 -33.85 -38.37 15.33
CA VAL A 79 -32.98 -39.55 15.10
C VAL A 79 -32.61 -40.18 16.44
N GLU A 80 -32.93 -41.46 16.60
CA GLU A 80 -32.58 -42.27 17.77
C GLU A 80 -31.72 -43.46 17.32
N CYS A 81 -30.43 -43.49 17.66
CA CYS A 81 -29.51 -44.51 17.15
C CYS A 81 -28.39 -44.95 18.13
N ASN A 82 -27.70 -46.07 17.89
CA ASN A 82 -26.50 -46.41 18.68
C ASN A 82 -25.23 -45.72 18.16
N MET A 83 -25.03 -45.64 16.84
CA MET A 83 -23.90 -44.94 16.22
C MET A 83 -24.37 -44.22 14.95
N VAL A 84 -23.94 -42.98 14.78
CA VAL A 84 -24.30 -42.11 13.64
C VAL A 84 -23.04 -41.49 13.05
N ASP A 85 -22.85 -41.62 11.74
CA ASP A 85 -21.88 -40.89 10.92
C ASP A 85 -22.64 -40.09 9.86
N LEU A 86 -22.45 -38.77 9.85
CA LEU A 86 -23.23 -37.81 9.08
C LEU A 86 -22.32 -36.81 8.39
N GLY A 87 -22.19 -36.93 7.07
CA GLY A 87 -21.44 -36.00 6.22
C GLY A 87 -22.35 -35.19 5.29
N TYR A 88 -22.36 -33.86 5.42
CA TYR A 88 -23.16 -32.99 4.54
C TYR A 88 -22.40 -31.77 4.02
N THR A 89 -22.62 -31.46 2.74
CA THR A 89 -22.22 -30.18 2.13
C THR A 89 -23.48 -29.41 1.75
N ILE A 90 -23.80 -28.34 2.49
CA ILE A 90 -25.03 -27.54 2.31
C ILE A 90 -24.66 -26.09 1.95
N PRO A 91 -25.01 -25.60 0.74
CA PRO A 91 -24.70 -24.23 0.34
C PRO A 91 -25.49 -23.15 1.10
N ALA A 92 -26.71 -23.45 1.58
CA ALA A 92 -27.57 -22.55 2.36
C ALA A 92 -28.63 -23.33 3.17
N LEU A 93 -28.86 -22.93 4.44
CA LEU A 93 -29.82 -23.56 5.36
C LEU A 93 -31.26 -22.98 5.25
N PRO A 94 -32.30 -23.75 5.62
CA PRO A 94 -33.71 -23.32 5.68
C PRO A 94 -33.92 -22.22 6.73
N SER A 95 -34.93 -21.36 6.57
CA SER A 95 -35.23 -20.26 7.53
C SER A 95 -35.52 -20.72 8.98
N VAL A 96 -35.94 -21.97 9.16
CA VAL A 96 -36.12 -22.62 10.46
C VAL A 96 -35.56 -24.04 10.38
N TYR A 97 -34.63 -24.36 11.29
CA TYR A 97 -34.04 -25.69 11.44
C TYR A 97 -34.26 -26.19 12.88
N GLN A 98 -34.83 -27.39 13.01
CA GLN A 98 -35.02 -28.08 14.30
C GLN A 98 -34.59 -29.54 14.19
N ALA A 99 -33.70 -29.97 15.09
CA ALA A 99 -33.25 -31.36 15.17
C ALA A 99 -33.21 -31.86 16.61
N TYR A 100 -33.66 -33.11 16.81
CA TYR A 100 -33.51 -33.87 18.04
C TYR A 100 -32.74 -35.16 17.73
N VAL A 101 -31.61 -35.38 18.39
CA VAL A 101 -30.75 -36.56 18.17
C VAL A 101 -30.36 -37.17 19.51
N GLU A 102 -30.64 -38.46 19.69
CA GLU A 102 -30.29 -39.22 20.89
C GLU A 102 -29.48 -40.46 20.48
N CYS A 103 -28.17 -40.47 20.77
CA CYS A 103 -27.24 -41.47 20.21
C CYS A 103 -26.07 -41.86 21.12
N ASN A 104 -25.52 -43.09 21.06
CA ASN A 104 -24.32 -43.43 21.86
C ASN A 104 -23.02 -42.81 21.29
N MET A 105 -22.78 -42.86 19.98
CA MET A 105 -21.68 -42.17 19.29
C MET A 105 -22.18 -41.41 18.07
N VAL A 106 -21.66 -40.20 17.86
CA VAL A 106 -22.03 -39.31 16.75
C VAL A 106 -20.79 -38.70 16.12
N ASP A 107 -20.59 -38.88 14.81
CA ASP A 107 -19.60 -38.18 13.98
C ASP A 107 -20.34 -37.24 13.02
N LEU A 108 -20.02 -35.95 13.08
CA LEU A 108 -20.71 -34.87 12.36
C LEU A 108 -19.71 -33.97 11.62
N GLY A 109 -19.65 -34.10 10.30
CA GLY A 109 -18.89 -33.20 9.42
C GLY A 109 -19.79 -32.23 8.66
N TYR A 110 -19.71 -30.92 8.95
CA TYR A 110 -20.46 -29.90 8.22
C TYR A 110 -19.59 -28.74 7.71
N THR A 111 -19.88 -28.27 6.49
CA THR A 111 -19.40 -26.97 5.98
C THR A 111 -20.60 -26.05 5.77
N ILE A 112 -20.75 -25.01 6.61
CA ILE A 112 -21.92 -24.11 6.59
C ILE A 112 -21.47 -22.66 6.31
N PRO A 113 -21.77 -22.09 5.13
CA PRO A 113 -21.39 -20.71 4.81
C PRO A 113 -22.18 -19.64 5.59
N ALA A 114 -23.43 -19.94 6.02
CA ALA A 114 -24.29 -19.03 6.77
C ALA A 114 -25.40 -19.78 7.56
N LEU A 115 -25.64 -19.39 8.81
CA LEU A 115 -26.69 -19.95 9.68
C LEU A 115 -28.07 -19.27 9.45
N PRO A 116 -29.19 -19.96 9.69
CA PRO A 116 -30.54 -19.39 9.54
C PRO A 116 -30.97 -18.47 10.70
N SER A 117 -32.08 -17.76 10.53
CA SER A 117 -32.62 -16.79 11.51
C SER A 117 -33.01 -17.39 12.86
N VAL A 118 -33.33 -18.69 12.91
CA VAL A 118 -33.62 -19.45 14.13
C VAL A 118 -32.99 -20.83 13.99
N TYR A 119 -32.08 -21.17 14.90
CA TYR A 119 -31.44 -22.47 14.98
C TYR A 119 -31.69 -23.09 16.37
N GLN A 120 -32.31 -24.26 16.40
CA GLN A 120 -32.55 -25.04 17.61
C GLN A 120 -32.13 -26.50 17.42
N ALA A 121 -31.21 -26.98 18.23
CA ALA A 121 -30.75 -28.37 18.23
C ALA A 121 -30.65 -28.90 19.66
N TYR A 122 -31.14 -30.12 19.88
CA TYR A 122 -30.96 -30.87 21.12
C TYR A 122 -30.27 -32.19 20.79
N VAL A 123 -29.10 -32.43 21.38
CA VAL A 123 -28.28 -33.62 21.12
C VAL A 123 -27.84 -34.23 22.45
N GLU A 124 -28.15 -35.49 22.68
CA GLU A 124 -27.79 -36.23 23.89
C GLU A 124 -27.00 -37.49 23.51
N CYS A 125 -25.70 -37.53 23.85
CA CYS A 125 -24.80 -38.62 23.40
C CYS A 125 -23.70 -39.03 24.40
N ASN A 126 -23.01 -40.17 24.18
CA ASN A 126 -21.83 -40.53 24.98
C ASN A 126 -20.51 -39.98 24.38
N MET A 127 -20.36 -39.94 23.06
CA MET A 127 -19.19 -39.36 22.37
C MET A 127 -19.63 -38.63 21.10
N VAL A 128 -19.08 -37.43 20.84
CA VAL A 128 -19.34 -36.64 19.64
C VAL A 128 -18.03 -36.17 19.00
N ASP A 129 -17.89 -36.32 17.68
CA ASP A 129 -16.91 -35.60 16.84
C ASP A 129 -17.67 -34.56 15.97
N LEU A 130 -17.29 -33.29 16.06
CA LEU A 130 -17.98 -32.13 15.48
C LEU A 130 -16.99 -31.24 14.72
N GLY A 131 -16.87 -31.41 13.40
CA GLY A 131 -16.16 -30.46 12.54
C GLY A 131 -17.07 -29.30 12.10
N TYR A 132 -16.78 -28.05 12.49
CA TYR A 132 -17.54 -26.88 12.04
C TYR A 132 -16.68 -25.74 11.48
N THR A 133 -17.23 -25.04 10.48
CA THR A 133 -16.77 -23.73 9.99
C THR A 133 -17.90 -22.73 10.19
N ILE A 134 -17.73 -21.70 11.03
CA ILE A 134 -18.75 -20.67 11.29
C ILE A 134 -18.17 -19.27 11.03
N PRO A 135 -18.63 -18.56 9.98
CA PRO A 135 -18.22 -17.17 9.74
C PRO A 135 -19.02 -16.12 10.56
N ALA A 136 -20.24 -16.42 11.00
CA ALA A 136 -21.07 -15.50 11.79
C ALA A 136 -22.24 -16.20 12.54
N LEU A 137 -22.61 -15.66 13.72
CA LEU A 137 -23.72 -16.16 14.57
C LEU A 137 -25.08 -15.48 14.25
N PRO A 138 -26.23 -16.19 14.36
CA PRO A 138 -27.58 -15.65 14.12
C PRO A 138 -28.18 -14.91 15.34
N SER A 139 -29.34 -14.28 15.16
CA SER A 139 -30.05 -13.47 16.18
C SER A 139 -30.67 -14.28 17.34
N VAL A 140 -31.00 -15.56 17.13
CA VAL A 140 -31.43 -16.50 18.18
C VAL A 140 -30.76 -17.84 17.95
N TYR A 141 -29.84 -18.21 18.85
CA TYR A 141 -29.12 -19.48 18.85
C TYR A 141 -29.37 -20.21 20.17
N GLN A 142 -29.95 -21.42 20.10
CA GLN A 142 -30.07 -22.31 21.24
C GLN A 142 -29.70 -23.74 20.82
N ALA A 143 -28.49 -24.17 21.20
CA ALA A 143 -28.06 -25.55 21.11
C ALA A 143 -27.87 -26.08 22.54
N TYR A 144 -28.46 -27.24 22.84
CA TYR A 144 -28.24 -27.96 24.09
C TYR A 144 -27.63 -29.31 23.72
N VAL A 145 -26.39 -29.52 24.16
CA VAL A 145 -25.61 -30.73 23.87
C VAL A 145 -25.15 -31.31 25.20
N GLU A 146 -25.64 -32.49 25.54
CA GLU A 146 -25.26 -33.21 26.77
C GLU A 146 -24.47 -34.45 26.36
N CYS A 147 -23.14 -34.38 26.43
CA CYS A 147 -22.23 -35.43 25.97
C CYS A 147 -21.07 -35.72 26.92
N ASN A 148 -20.63 -36.99 27.02
CA ASN A 148 -19.51 -37.39 27.92
C ASN A 148 -18.11 -37.06 27.37
N MET A 149 -17.91 -37.01 26.04
CA MET A 149 -16.71 -36.48 25.36
C MET A 149 -17.09 -35.80 24.04
N VAL A 150 -16.48 -34.64 23.75
CA VAL A 150 -16.69 -33.86 22.52
C VAL A 150 -15.34 -33.56 21.87
N ASP A 151 -15.09 -34.09 20.68
CA ASP A 151 -14.04 -33.61 19.78
C ASP A 151 -14.65 -32.49 18.92
N LEU A 152 -14.19 -31.25 19.13
CA LEU A 152 -14.59 -30.11 18.32
C LEU A 152 -13.49 -29.93 17.27
N GLY A 153 -13.77 -30.25 16.02
CA GLY A 153 -12.91 -29.99 14.88
C GLY A 153 -12.76 -28.48 14.66
N TYR A 154 -11.91 -27.84 15.46
CA TYR A 154 -11.48 -26.46 15.26
C TYR A 154 -10.57 -26.40 14.03
N THR A 155 -11.11 -25.91 12.92
CA THR A 155 -10.30 -25.55 11.75
C THR A 155 -9.36 -24.40 12.11
N ILE A 156 -8.10 -24.51 11.71
CA ILE A 156 -7.11 -23.44 11.91
C ILE A 156 -7.63 -22.10 11.35
N PRO A 157 -7.38 -20.95 12.02
CA PRO A 157 -7.92 -19.68 11.58
C PRO A 157 -7.45 -19.31 10.16
N ALA A 158 -8.37 -18.75 9.37
CA ALA A 158 -8.04 -18.22 8.06
C ALA A 158 -7.18 -16.96 8.21
N LEU A 159 -6.04 -16.94 7.52
CA LEU A 159 -5.14 -15.79 7.51
C LEU A 159 -5.43 -14.88 6.32
N PRO A 160 -5.26 -13.54 6.48
CA PRO A 160 -5.57 -12.58 5.43
C PRO A 160 -4.53 -12.64 4.30
N SER A 161 -4.94 -12.41 3.06
CA SER A 161 -4.06 -12.40 1.87
C SER A 161 -3.18 -11.13 1.76
N VAL A 162 -3.32 -10.20 2.70
CA VAL A 162 -2.50 -8.99 2.86
C VAL A 162 -2.32 -8.80 4.37
N TYR A 163 -1.10 -8.54 4.84
CA TYR A 163 -0.86 -8.25 6.25
C TYR A 163 0.43 -7.49 6.49
N GLN A 164 0.57 -6.95 7.68
CA GLN A 164 1.85 -6.52 8.22
C GLN A 164 2.06 -7.10 9.62
N ALA A 165 3.30 -7.41 9.98
CA ALA A 165 3.63 -7.98 11.29
C ALA A 165 5.05 -7.65 11.74
N TYR A 166 5.22 -7.47 13.05
CA TYR A 166 6.53 -7.50 13.71
C TYR A 166 6.76 -8.88 14.31
N VAL A 167 7.83 -9.55 13.90
CA VAL A 167 8.18 -10.90 14.35
C VAL A 167 9.54 -10.89 15.03
N GLU A 168 9.59 -11.32 16.28
CA GLU A 168 10.84 -11.61 16.97
C GLU A 168 11.18 -13.10 16.77
N CYS A 169 12.22 -13.36 16.00
CA CYS A 169 12.69 -14.70 15.66
C CYS A 169 13.82 -15.10 16.63
N ASN A 170 13.51 -15.93 17.62
CA ASN A 170 14.47 -16.48 18.57
C ASN A 170 15.02 -17.80 18.04
N MET A 171 16.26 -17.78 17.54
CA MET A 171 16.98 -18.96 17.04
C MET A 171 17.70 -19.64 18.21
N VAL A 172 16.96 -20.40 19.03
CA VAL A 172 17.42 -20.92 20.33
C VAL A 172 18.62 -21.85 20.19
N ASP A 173 18.64 -22.71 19.16
CA ASP A 173 19.76 -23.60 18.88
C ASP A 173 21.04 -22.86 18.46
N LEU A 174 20.91 -21.65 17.90
CA LEU A 174 22.03 -20.82 17.47
C LEU A 174 22.40 -19.71 18.48
N GLY A 175 21.58 -19.50 19.51
CA GLY A 175 21.84 -18.56 20.59
C GLY A 175 21.74 -17.08 20.20
N TYR A 176 20.92 -16.74 19.20
CA TYR A 176 20.69 -15.34 18.80
C TYR A 176 19.21 -15.07 18.45
N THR A 177 18.86 -13.78 18.42
CA THR A 177 17.53 -13.27 18.07
C THR A 177 17.63 -12.34 16.86
N VAL A 178 16.60 -12.35 16.03
CA VAL A 178 16.42 -11.44 14.89
C VAL A 178 15.08 -10.74 15.03
N ALA A 179 15.06 -9.42 14.95
CA ALA A 179 13.80 -8.68 14.84
C ALA A 179 13.45 -8.53 13.36
N VAL A 180 12.22 -8.83 12.98
CA VAL A 180 11.74 -8.78 11.59
C VAL A 180 10.50 -7.91 11.54
N MET A 181 10.48 -6.91 10.65
CA MET A 181 9.27 -6.23 10.21
C MET A 181 8.91 -6.72 8.83
N GLU A 182 7.65 -7.06 8.65
CA GLU A 182 7.19 -7.86 7.54
C GLU A 182 5.93 -7.26 6.92
N TYR A 183 5.95 -7.02 5.60
CA TYR A 183 4.81 -6.54 4.81
C TYR A 183 4.52 -7.54 3.69
N TYR A 184 3.31 -8.08 3.68
CA TYR A 184 2.82 -9.07 2.73
C TYR A 184 1.70 -8.50 1.88
N ASP A 185 1.84 -8.56 0.55
CA ASP A 185 0.73 -8.29 -0.38
C ASP A 185 0.66 -9.42 -1.41
N GLY A 186 0.02 -10.52 -1.01
CA GLY A 186 -0.20 -11.68 -1.86
C GLY A 186 -1.11 -11.41 -3.05
N VAL A 187 -1.98 -10.40 -2.96
CA VAL A 187 -2.88 -9.99 -4.04
C VAL A 187 -2.11 -9.34 -5.18
N ARG A 188 -1.13 -8.50 -4.86
CA ARG A 188 -0.25 -7.85 -5.85
C ARG A 188 1.06 -8.61 -6.10
N ASN A 189 1.23 -9.79 -5.50
CA ASN A 189 2.40 -10.65 -5.65
C ASN A 189 3.73 -9.94 -5.30
N ARG A 190 3.75 -9.24 -4.17
CA ARG A 190 4.90 -8.45 -3.70
C ARG A 190 5.04 -8.49 -2.19
N GLY A 191 6.22 -8.14 -1.70
CA GLY A 191 6.52 -8.20 -0.28
C GLY A 191 7.71 -7.35 0.12
N SER A 192 7.85 -7.14 1.42
CA SER A 192 9.02 -6.48 2.00
C SER A 192 9.32 -7.03 3.37
N ILE A 193 10.62 -7.17 3.66
CA ILE A 193 11.12 -7.69 4.92
C ILE A 193 12.28 -6.83 5.37
N ARG A 194 12.18 -6.30 6.57
CA ARG A 194 13.26 -5.61 7.25
C ARG A 194 13.68 -6.40 8.47
N SER A 195 14.88 -6.98 8.43
CA SER A 195 15.45 -7.72 9.54
C SER A 195 16.57 -6.95 10.22
N GLU A 196 16.65 -7.07 11.53
CA GLU A 196 17.70 -6.52 12.37
C GLU A 196 18.32 -7.62 13.21
N ALA A 197 19.63 -7.80 13.07
CA ALA A 197 20.41 -8.79 13.81
C ALA A 197 21.81 -8.22 14.09
N HIS A 198 22.32 -8.41 15.32
CA HIS A 198 23.66 -7.97 15.72
C HIS A 198 23.95 -6.47 15.41
N GLY A 199 22.94 -5.60 15.54
CA GLY A 199 23.04 -4.17 15.23
C GLY A 199 23.16 -3.83 13.74
N SER A 200 22.97 -4.81 12.86
CA SER A 200 22.95 -4.63 11.42
C SER A 200 21.51 -4.78 10.91
N THR A 201 21.09 -3.87 10.04
CA THR A 201 19.78 -3.91 9.38
C THR A 201 19.94 -4.38 7.95
N ARG A 202 19.08 -5.31 7.53
CA ARG A 202 18.91 -5.74 6.16
C ARG A 202 17.45 -5.53 5.75
N ALA A 203 17.22 -4.91 4.60
CA ALA A 203 15.89 -4.84 4.01
C ALA A 203 15.88 -5.57 2.67
N VAL A 204 14.80 -6.27 2.38
CA VAL A 204 14.55 -6.92 1.10
C VAL A 204 13.18 -6.49 0.64
N VAL A 205 13.12 -5.77 -0.46
CA VAL A 205 11.89 -5.30 -1.10
C VAL A 205 11.79 -6.01 -2.44
N TYR A 206 10.65 -6.59 -2.78
CA TYR A 206 10.55 -7.38 -3.99
C TYR A 206 9.14 -7.38 -4.58
N ASP A 207 9.10 -7.37 -5.91
CA ASP A 207 7.90 -7.30 -6.72
C ASP A 207 8.03 -8.28 -7.88
N PHE A 208 7.24 -9.37 -7.83
CA PHE A 208 7.27 -10.38 -8.88
C PHE A 208 6.65 -9.93 -10.21
N PRO A 209 5.61 -9.08 -10.27
CA PRO A 209 5.08 -8.56 -11.53
C PRO A 209 6.14 -7.89 -12.42
N HIS A 210 7.08 -7.16 -11.83
CA HIS A 210 8.22 -6.54 -12.54
C HIS A 210 9.51 -7.39 -12.45
N ASP A 211 9.45 -8.59 -11.85
CA ASP A 211 10.58 -9.48 -11.59
C ASP A 211 11.79 -8.77 -10.95
N GLU A 212 11.55 -7.84 -10.02
CA GLU A 212 12.58 -6.97 -9.44
C GLU A 212 12.65 -7.11 -7.92
N ALA A 213 13.87 -7.14 -7.38
CA ALA A 213 14.12 -7.19 -5.95
C ALA A 213 15.33 -6.36 -5.55
N PHE A 214 15.23 -5.70 -4.40
CA PHE A 214 16.24 -4.86 -3.82
C PHE A 214 16.71 -5.44 -2.49
N VAL A 215 17.98 -5.79 -2.40
CA VAL A 215 18.62 -6.24 -1.15
C VAL A 215 19.46 -5.09 -0.61
N VAL A 216 19.00 -4.51 0.49
CA VAL A 216 19.61 -3.34 1.12
C VAL A 216 20.32 -3.75 2.41
N MET A 217 21.57 -3.33 2.56
CA MET A 217 22.38 -3.51 3.77
C MET A 217 23.03 -2.18 4.14
N GLY A 218 22.54 -1.54 5.21
CA GLY A 218 22.96 -0.18 5.56
C GLY A 218 22.63 0.81 4.43
N SER A 219 23.64 1.42 3.82
CA SER A 219 23.49 2.33 2.67
C SER A 219 23.82 1.68 1.32
N SER A 220 24.13 0.38 1.29
CA SER A 220 24.39 -0.36 0.07
C SER A 220 23.11 -1.05 -0.40
N CYS A 221 22.84 -1.01 -1.69
CA CYS A 221 21.74 -1.74 -2.30
C CYS A 221 22.20 -2.53 -3.52
N GLN A 222 21.70 -3.75 -3.64
CA GLN A 222 21.86 -4.58 -4.83
C GLN A 222 20.49 -4.87 -5.43
N THR A 223 20.36 -4.61 -6.72
CA THR A 223 19.20 -5.02 -7.51
C THR A 223 19.47 -6.42 -8.05
N GLN A 224 18.47 -7.28 -7.98
CA GLN A 224 18.46 -8.63 -8.53
C GLN A 224 17.05 -8.97 -9.00
N LYS A 225 16.88 -10.09 -9.70
CA LYS A 225 15.53 -10.54 -10.07
C LYS A 225 14.77 -11.09 -8.88
N ALA A 226 13.47 -10.83 -8.80
CA ALA A 226 12.61 -11.40 -7.77
C ALA A 226 12.59 -12.94 -7.86
N SER A 227 12.58 -13.48 -9.09
CA SER A 227 12.67 -14.91 -9.39
C SER A 227 13.97 -15.59 -8.93
N GLU A 228 15.04 -14.81 -8.68
CA GLU A 228 16.33 -15.28 -8.20
C GLU A 228 16.47 -15.18 -6.67
N LEU A 229 15.46 -14.66 -5.97
CA LEU A 229 15.45 -14.63 -4.51
C LEU A 229 15.46 -16.05 -3.94
N SER A 230 16.33 -16.25 -2.96
CA SER A 230 16.41 -17.50 -2.20
C SER A 230 15.63 -17.40 -0.88
N MET A 231 15.20 -18.54 -0.34
CA MET A 231 14.56 -18.60 0.98
C MET A 231 15.41 -17.95 2.08
N SER A 232 16.74 -18.10 2.04
CA SER A 232 17.64 -17.48 3.02
C SER A 232 17.60 -15.96 2.97
N GLN A 233 17.26 -15.37 1.82
CA GLN A 233 17.11 -13.93 1.68
C GLN A 233 15.77 -13.43 2.24
N LEU A 234 14.73 -14.25 2.26
CA LEU A 234 13.36 -13.87 2.64
C LEU A 234 12.90 -14.42 3.98
N GLY A 235 13.69 -15.27 4.65
CA GLY A 235 13.33 -15.76 5.99
C GLY A 235 11.97 -16.44 6.03
N LEU A 236 11.00 -15.80 6.70
CA LEU A 236 9.68 -16.35 7.02
C LEU A 236 8.74 -16.52 5.82
N PHE A 237 8.73 -15.60 4.85
CA PHE A 237 7.75 -15.67 3.77
C PHE A 237 7.97 -16.82 2.79
N GLY A 238 9.22 -17.19 2.52
CA GLY A 238 9.55 -18.09 1.42
C GLY A 238 9.02 -17.59 0.05
N VAL A 239 9.52 -18.19 -1.02
CA VAL A 239 9.10 -17.88 -2.39
C VAL A 239 9.06 -19.13 -3.22
N ASN A 240 8.13 -19.17 -4.16
CA ASN A 240 8.20 -20.17 -5.22
C ASN A 240 9.13 -19.61 -6.28
N SER A 241 10.38 -20.09 -6.28
CA SER A 241 11.35 -19.75 -7.32
C SER A 241 10.89 -20.38 -8.64
N GLY A 242 10.41 -19.56 -9.55
CA GLY A 242 10.03 -19.94 -10.92
C GLY A 242 10.80 -19.10 -11.93
N ASN A 243 10.83 -19.51 -13.20
CA ASN A 243 11.39 -18.69 -14.27
C ASN A 243 10.49 -17.47 -14.52
N GLY A 244 11.00 -16.25 -14.29
CA GLY A 244 10.41 -14.94 -14.60
C GLY A 244 8.92 -14.79 -14.26
N THR A 245 8.04 -15.27 -15.15
CA THR A 245 6.58 -15.21 -15.03
C THR A 245 5.94 -16.26 -14.11
N THR A 246 6.74 -17.21 -13.59
CA THR A 246 6.26 -18.28 -12.69
C THR A 246 6.69 -18.10 -11.25
N GLY A 247 7.57 -17.12 -10.98
CA GLY A 247 7.95 -16.75 -9.63
C GLY A 247 6.80 -16.04 -8.92
N HIS A 248 6.53 -16.41 -7.67
CA HIS A 248 5.53 -15.72 -6.86
C HIS A 248 5.80 -15.87 -5.36
N VAL A 249 5.23 -14.94 -4.58
CA VAL A 249 5.17 -15.09 -3.11
C VAL A 249 4.43 -16.34 -2.73
N TYR A 250 4.87 -17.00 -1.66
CA TYR A 250 4.06 -18.05 -1.04
C TYR A 250 2.68 -17.51 -0.67
N SER A 251 1.64 -18.32 -0.86
CA SER A 251 0.34 -18.08 -0.23
C SER A 251 0.53 -18.07 1.28
N VAL A 252 -0.35 -17.39 2.01
CA VAL A 252 -0.21 -17.32 3.47
C VAL A 252 -0.26 -18.69 4.12
N ASN A 253 -1.04 -19.63 3.57
CA ASN A 253 -0.98 -21.03 4.03
C ASN A 253 0.43 -21.63 3.84
N GLN A 254 1.08 -21.39 2.69
CA GLN A 254 2.45 -21.87 2.45
C GLN A 254 3.49 -21.21 3.36
N VAL A 255 3.35 -19.91 3.68
CA VAL A 255 4.21 -19.18 4.63
C VAL A 255 4.21 -19.88 6.00
N PHE A 256 3.04 -20.32 6.45
CA PHE A 256 2.87 -21.02 7.72
C PHE A 256 3.04 -22.55 7.59
N HIS A 257 3.40 -23.07 6.42
CA HIS A 257 3.49 -24.50 6.12
C HIS A 257 2.19 -25.28 6.40
N PHE A 258 1.05 -24.68 6.05
CA PHE A 258 -0.25 -25.33 5.98
C PHE A 258 -0.53 -25.81 4.55
N GLY A 259 -1.32 -26.87 4.42
CA GLY A 259 -1.75 -27.36 3.12
C GLY A 259 -2.67 -28.57 3.22
N PRO A 260 -3.28 -29.01 2.11
CA PRO A 260 -4.23 -30.14 2.11
C PRO A 260 -3.61 -31.47 2.58
N GLN A 261 -2.29 -31.58 2.51
CA GLN A 261 -1.52 -32.77 2.89
C GLN A 261 -0.96 -32.69 4.31
N VAL A 262 -1.21 -31.59 5.02
CA VAL A 262 -0.70 -31.34 6.37
C VAL A 262 -1.78 -31.65 7.38
N SER A 263 -1.51 -32.61 8.27
CA SER A 263 -2.37 -32.86 9.43
C SER A 263 -2.04 -31.86 10.54
N LEU A 264 -3.03 -31.05 10.89
CA LEU A 264 -3.01 -30.13 12.02
C LEU A 264 -3.89 -30.71 13.12
N PHE A 265 -3.35 -30.83 14.33
CA PHE A 265 -4.08 -31.34 15.49
C PHE A 265 -4.40 -30.17 16.41
N TYR A 266 -5.67 -29.98 16.75
CA TYR A 266 -6.07 -29.01 17.75
C TYR A 266 -5.69 -29.51 19.15
N GLU A 267 -4.98 -28.69 19.91
CA GLU A 267 -4.41 -29.09 21.21
C GLU A 267 -5.05 -28.35 22.39
N GLY A 268 -6.09 -27.54 22.11
CA GLY A 268 -6.82 -26.79 23.11
C GLY A 268 -6.41 -25.31 23.20
N THR A 269 -6.55 -24.78 24.40
CA THR A 269 -6.29 -23.36 24.72
C THR A 269 -5.12 -23.22 25.68
N ALA A 270 -4.43 -22.09 25.60
CA ALA A 270 -3.27 -21.77 26.43
C ALA A 270 -3.17 -20.26 26.65
N GLU A 271 -2.13 -19.84 27.35
CA GLU A 271 -1.78 -18.43 27.51
C GLU A 271 -0.34 -18.21 27.03
N VAL A 272 -0.14 -17.20 26.18
CA VAL A 272 1.17 -16.80 25.66
C VAL A 272 1.34 -15.30 25.89
N ARG A 273 2.33 -14.90 26.72
CA ARG A 273 2.58 -13.47 27.06
C ARG A 273 1.34 -12.74 27.61
N GLY A 274 0.49 -13.41 28.40
CA GLY A 274 -0.77 -12.84 28.89
C GLY A 274 -1.89 -12.78 27.84
N ILE A 275 -1.67 -13.32 26.64
CA ILE A 275 -2.65 -13.39 25.56
C ILE A 275 -3.31 -14.78 25.60
N PRO A 276 -4.64 -14.88 25.74
CA PRO A 276 -5.34 -16.14 25.65
C PRO A 276 -5.35 -16.61 24.19
N VAL A 277 -4.90 -17.84 23.99
CA VAL A 277 -4.69 -18.43 22.66
C VAL A 277 -5.36 -19.79 22.54
N MET A 278 -5.65 -20.16 21.31
CA MET A 278 -5.85 -21.53 20.87
C MET A 278 -4.64 -21.97 20.05
N TRP A 279 -4.33 -23.26 20.09
CA TRP A 279 -3.13 -23.74 19.42
C TRP A 279 -3.28 -25.12 18.77
N TRP A 280 -2.47 -25.31 17.74
CA TRP A 280 -2.41 -26.52 16.95
C TRP A 280 -0.99 -27.05 16.89
N SER A 281 -0.84 -28.36 16.74
CA SER A 281 0.43 -29.03 16.50
C SER A 281 0.46 -29.75 15.16
N THR A 282 1.67 -29.93 14.62
CA THR A 282 1.89 -30.71 13.40
C THR A 282 3.31 -31.26 13.38
N CYS A 283 3.51 -32.36 12.66
CA CYS A 283 4.81 -32.95 12.40
C CYS A 283 4.96 -33.10 10.89
N GLN A 284 5.95 -32.43 10.31
CA GLN A 284 6.11 -32.33 8.86
C GLN A 284 7.55 -32.54 8.43
N TYR A 285 7.72 -33.01 7.20
CA TYR A 285 9.01 -33.09 6.53
C TYR A 285 9.06 -32.09 5.37
N LEU A 286 10.04 -31.18 5.43
CA LEU A 286 10.33 -30.21 4.37
C LEU A 286 11.45 -30.74 3.51
N SER A 287 11.13 -31.13 2.27
CA SER A 287 12.08 -31.69 1.31
C SER A 287 13.21 -30.72 0.98
N ASP A 288 12.88 -29.44 0.82
CA ASP A 288 13.81 -28.44 0.29
C ASP A 288 14.94 -28.10 1.26
N MET A 289 14.68 -28.32 2.56
CA MET A 289 15.66 -28.15 3.63
C MET A 289 16.18 -29.47 4.21
N ASP A 290 15.67 -30.61 3.72
CA ASP A 290 15.87 -31.93 4.33
C ASP A 290 15.64 -31.84 5.85
N LEU A 291 14.46 -31.38 6.27
CA LEU A 291 14.16 -31.07 7.68
C LEU A 291 12.87 -31.74 8.12
N THR A 292 12.93 -32.57 9.16
CA THR A 292 11.73 -32.98 9.90
C THR A 292 11.53 -32.06 11.09
N PHE A 293 10.38 -31.40 11.18
CA PHE A 293 10.06 -30.49 12.27
C PHE A 293 8.70 -30.80 12.91
N PHE A 294 8.61 -30.51 14.20
CA PHE A 294 7.41 -30.41 14.98
C PHE A 294 7.09 -28.93 15.19
N GLY A 295 5.96 -28.49 14.65
CA GLY A 295 5.49 -27.11 14.70
C GLY A 295 4.30 -26.97 15.63
N GLN A 296 4.30 -25.92 16.45
CA GLN A 296 3.19 -25.52 17.30
C GLN A 296 2.78 -24.10 16.94
N TYR A 297 1.53 -23.90 16.57
CA TYR A 297 1.00 -22.62 16.08
C TYR A 297 -0.04 -22.10 17.05
N TYR A 298 0.17 -20.88 17.55
CA TYR A 298 -0.69 -20.26 18.56
C TYR A 298 -1.36 -19.02 17.96
N PHE A 299 -2.70 -18.98 18.05
CA PHE A 299 -3.52 -17.87 17.57
C PHE A 299 -4.38 -17.33 18.71
N THR A 300 -4.70 -16.04 18.70
CA THR A 300 -5.59 -15.44 19.71
C THR A 300 -6.94 -16.15 19.77
N LEU A 301 -7.57 -16.21 20.94
CA LEU A 301 -8.97 -16.65 21.02
C LEU A 301 -9.89 -15.73 20.19
N PRO A 302 -11.01 -16.25 19.65
CA PRO A 302 -11.98 -15.42 18.93
C PRO A 302 -12.50 -14.29 19.83
N GLY A 303 -12.52 -13.07 19.30
CA GLY A 303 -12.99 -11.89 20.03
C GLY A 303 -11.99 -11.30 21.04
N TYR A 304 -10.79 -11.88 21.19
CA TYR A 304 -9.71 -11.21 21.92
C TYR A 304 -9.32 -9.91 21.19
N GLN A 305 -9.10 -8.83 21.93
CA GLN A 305 -8.73 -7.53 21.37
C GLN A 305 -7.23 -7.27 21.58
N SER A 306 -6.43 -7.59 20.57
CA SER A 306 -5.04 -7.19 20.43
C SER A 306 -4.92 -5.68 20.21
N ALA A 307 -3.82 -5.10 20.71
CA ALA A 307 -3.55 -3.66 20.66
C ALA A 307 -3.42 -3.09 19.22
N SER A 308 -3.24 -3.96 18.22
CA SER A 308 -2.98 -3.55 16.83
C SER A 308 -4.14 -3.80 15.89
N TYR A 309 -5.30 -4.19 16.40
CA TYR A 309 -6.49 -4.38 15.59
C TYR A 309 -7.03 -3.06 15.01
N GLY A 310 -7.30 -3.07 13.71
CA GLY A 310 -8.23 -2.12 13.10
C GLY A 310 -9.69 -2.47 13.45
N VAL A 311 -10.61 -1.52 13.24
CA VAL A 311 -12.05 -1.71 13.49
C VAL A 311 -12.62 -2.90 12.70
N ASP A 312 -12.04 -3.19 11.53
CA ASP A 312 -12.45 -4.29 10.64
C ASP A 312 -11.88 -5.66 11.04
N ASP A 313 -10.86 -5.70 11.92
CA ASP A 313 -10.13 -6.92 12.26
C ASP A 313 -10.63 -7.59 13.56
N MET A 314 -11.60 -6.98 14.26
CA MET A 314 -12.01 -7.31 15.64
C MET A 314 -12.57 -8.72 15.86
N ARG A 315 -12.67 -9.56 14.81
CA ARG A 315 -13.35 -10.87 14.87
C ARG A 315 -12.47 -12.06 14.47
N SER A 316 -11.28 -11.82 13.91
CA SER A 316 -10.44 -12.89 13.37
C SER A 316 -9.26 -13.19 14.30
N PRO A 317 -9.02 -14.47 14.66
CA PRO A 317 -7.81 -14.88 15.35
C PRO A 317 -6.55 -14.49 14.57
N VAL A 318 -5.55 -13.94 15.26
CA VAL A 318 -4.26 -13.54 14.67
C VAL A 318 -3.12 -14.39 15.24
N PRO A 319 -2.03 -14.62 14.48
CA PRO A 319 -0.89 -15.38 14.97
C PRO A 319 -0.21 -14.66 16.14
N VAL A 320 0.18 -15.43 17.15
CA VAL A 320 0.83 -14.93 18.38
C VAL A 320 2.23 -15.53 18.54
N ARG A 321 2.35 -16.83 18.25
CA ARG A 321 3.61 -17.58 18.37
C ARG A 321 3.64 -18.74 17.40
N ILE A 322 4.82 -19.04 16.87
CA ILE A 322 5.14 -20.34 16.28
C ILE A 322 6.35 -20.91 17.02
N ASN A 323 6.23 -22.13 17.53
CA ASN A 323 7.35 -22.86 18.11
C ASN A 323 7.72 -24.01 17.19
N VAL A 324 8.99 -24.08 16.77
CA VAL A 324 9.48 -25.07 15.82
C VAL A 324 10.66 -25.79 16.46
N THR A 325 10.54 -27.11 16.57
CA THR A 325 11.67 -27.98 16.95
C THR A 325 11.87 -29.04 15.89
N GLY A 326 13.11 -29.40 15.58
CA GLY A 326 13.32 -30.32 14.46
C GLY A 326 14.72 -30.89 14.38
N ARG A 327 14.94 -31.68 13.34
CA ARG A 327 16.24 -32.26 12.99
C ARG A 327 16.43 -32.22 11.49
N THR A 328 17.59 -31.71 11.05
CA THR A 328 18.00 -31.83 9.66
C THR A 328 18.33 -33.29 9.34
N GLY A 329 18.13 -33.69 8.09
CA GLY A 329 18.72 -34.87 7.52
C GLY A 329 20.23 -34.71 7.33
N GLY A 330 20.85 -35.76 6.79
CA GLY A 330 22.31 -35.85 6.63
C GLY A 330 23.11 -36.12 7.91
N PHE A 331 24.43 -36.24 7.75
CA PHE A 331 25.39 -36.46 8.84
C PHE A 331 26.44 -35.32 8.85
N PRO A 332 26.66 -34.63 10.00
CA PRO A 332 25.97 -34.77 11.27
C PRO A 332 24.57 -34.12 11.24
N GLN A 333 23.59 -34.76 11.88
CA GLN A 333 22.25 -34.18 12.08
C GLN A 333 22.35 -32.95 13.00
N ARG A 334 21.66 -31.86 12.63
CA ARG A 334 21.56 -30.66 13.45
C ARG A 334 20.17 -30.57 14.06
N HIS A 335 20.11 -30.23 15.34
CA HIS A 335 18.85 -29.92 16.02
C HIS A 335 18.47 -28.47 15.75
N ILE A 336 17.20 -28.23 15.45
CA ILE A 336 16.63 -26.90 15.25
C ILE A 336 15.67 -26.62 16.40
N SER A 337 15.72 -25.41 16.95
CA SER A 337 14.81 -24.95 17.99
C SER A 337 14.57 -23.45 17.82
N HIS A 338 13.49 -23.07 17.15
CA HIS A 338 13.16 -21.68 16.88
C HIS A 338 11.82 -21.30 17.51
N VAL A 339 11.73 -20.07 18.01
CA VAL A 339 10.48 -19.47 18.49
C VAL A 339 10.25 -18.15 17.77
N TYR A 340 9.15 -18.05 17.03
CA TYR A 340 8.74 -16.86 16.31
C TYR A 340 7.60 -16.18 17.05
N GLU A 341 7.84 -14.97 17.55
CA GLU A 341 6.87 -14.23 18.35
C GLU A 341 6.26 -13.10 17.53
N PHE A 342 4.97 -13.22 17.24
CA PHE A 342 4.24 -12.25 16.45
C PHE A 342 3.70 -11.14 17.35
N SER A 343 3.89 -9.90 16.91
CA SER A 343 3.36 -8.70 17.54
C SER A 343 2.93 -7.72 16.46
N GLN A 344 2.01 -6.83 16.83
CA GLN A 344 1.46 -5.82 15.92
C GLN A 344 0.94 -6.34 14.58
N PHE A 345 0.46 -7.58 14.54
CA PHE A 345 -0.15 -8.16 13.36
C PHE A 345 -1.41 -7.37 12.96
N ARG A 346 -1.52 -6.99 11.69
CA ARG A 346 -2.71 -6.38 11.10
C ARG A 346 -3.05 -7.05 9.77
N ALA A 347 -4.33 -7.21 9.46
CA ALA A 347 -4.80 -7.82 8.22
C ALA A 347 -4.81 -6.85 7.02
N ASN A 348 -4.09 -5.75 7.15
CA ASN A 348 -3.90 -4.72 6.15
C ASN A 348 -2.50 -4.10 6.32
N ILE A 349 -2.12 -3.25 5.37
CA ILE A 349 -0.88 -2.47 5.43
C ILE A 349 -1.28 -1.03 5.69
N ASP A 350 -0.59 -0.38 6.64
CA ASP A 350 -0.87 0.99 7.00
C ASP A 350 -0.70 1.94 5.80
N PRO A 351 -1.68 2.82 5.51
CA PRO A 351 -1.52 3.85 4.51
C PRO A 351 -0.29 4.71 4.83
N GLY A 352 0.63 4.86 3.88
CA GLY A 352 1.85 5.67 4.04
C GLY A 352 3.03 4.96 4.71
N ALA A 353 2.96 3.66 5.01
CA ALA A 353 4.06 2.91 5.61
C ALA A 353 5.34 2.81 4.73
N ALA A 354 5.29 3.28 3.48
CA ALA A 354 6.33 3.09 2.47
C ALA A 354 6.84 1.62 2.46
N ALA A 355 5.89 0.69 2.57
CA ALA A 355 6.15 -0.73 2.84
C ALA A 355 6.92 -1.42 1.70
N PHE A 356 6.73 -0.96 0.46
CA PHE A 356 7.27 -1.59 -0.75
C PHE A 356 8.28 -0.69 -1.46
N GLU A 357 8.71 0.38 -0.79
CA GLU A 357 9.68 1.35 -1.27
C GLU A 357 11.04 1.03 -0.65
N THR A 358 12.13 1.35 -1.37
CA THR A 358 13.47 1.24 -0.77
C THR A 358 13.66 2.29 0.32
N PRO A 359 14.51 2.04 1.33
CA PRO A 359 14.77 3.02 2.39
C PRO A 359 15.24 4.37 1.82
N PRO A 360 14.91 5.49 2.50
CA PRO A 360 15.33 6.81 2.06
C PRO A 360 16.84 6.90 1.86
N HIS A 361 17.22 7.57 0.78
CA HIS A 361 18.58 7.92 0.37
C HIS A 361 19.44 6.71 -0.03
N VAL A 362 18.82 5.56 -0.30
CA VAL A 362 19.51 4.35 -0.73
C VAL A 362 19.28 4.14 -2.22
N TYR A 363 20.29 4.44 -3.03
CA TYR A 363 20.27 4.19 -4.46
C TYR A 363 20.60 2.72 -4.79
N CYS A 364 19.75 2.08 -5.60
CA CYS A 364 19.93 0.72 -6.06
C CYS A 364 20.37 0.71 -7.54
N SER A 365 21.63 0.35 -7.78
CA SER A 365 22.15 0.29 -9.16
C SER A 365 21.42 -0.78 -9.96
N GLY A 366 21.06 -0.47 -11.21
CA GLY A 366 20.35 -1.38 -12.11
C GLY A 366 18.85 -1.52 -11.82
N ARG A 367 18.27 -0.65 -10.99
CA ARG A 367 16.80 -0.50 -10.87
C ARG A 367 16.20 -0.16 -12.22
N GLU A 368 15.08 -0.78 -12.58
CA GLU A 368 14.40 -0.49 -13.84
C GLU A 368 13.74 0.90 -13.83
N GLU A 369 14.01 1.69 -14.88
CA GLU A 369 13.41 3.01 -15.07
C GLU A 369 12.03 2.88 -15.73
N THR A 370 11.05 2.42 -14.95
CA THR A 370 9.68 2.14 -15.46
C THR A 370 8.81 3.38 -15.58
N VAL A 371 9.07 4.41 -14.76
CA VAL A 371 8.28 5.66 -14.74
C VAL A 371 9.22 6.86 -14.95
N PRO A 372 9.08 7.61 -16.06
CA PRO A 372 9.92 8.78 -16.31
C PRO A 372 9.61 9.89 -15.31
N LEU A 373 10.58 10.79 -15.10
CA LEU A 373 10.36 12.03 -14.36
C LEU A 373 9.21 12.85 -14.99
N PRO A 374 8.42 13.59 -14.18
CA PRO A 374 7.46 14.53 -14.70
C PRO A 374 8.13 15.60 -15.57
N PRO A 375 7.50 16.02 -16.68
CA PRO A 375 8.03 17.11 -17.50
C PRO A 375 8.03 18.41 -16.69
N VAL A 376 9.10 19.20 -16.82
CA VAL A 376 9.20 20.51 -16.19
C VAL A 376 8.86 21.62 -17.20
N PRO A 377 8.02 22.59 -16.82
CA PRO A 377 7.62 23.68 -17.72
C PRO A 377 8.77 24.64 -18.01
N ALA A 378 8.72 25.29 -19.16
CA ALA A 378 9.69 26.32 -19.58
C ALA A 378 9.56 27.64 -18.80
N VAL A 379 8.39 27.85 -18.18
CA VAL A 379 8.03 29.02 -17.39
C VAL A 379 7.43 28.54 -16.07
N PHE A 380 7.97 28.99 -14.94
CA PHE A 380 7.44 28.63 -13.64
C PHE A 380 7.79 29.64 -12.54
N SER A 381 7.10 29.53 -11.42
CA SER A 381 7.48 30.18 -10.16
C SER A 381 7.16 29.31 -8.97
N PHE A 382 7.91 29.48 -7.89
CA PHE A 382 7.69 28.77 -6.63
C PHE A 382 8.28 29.54 -5.45
N ASN A 383 7.86 29.17 -4.26
CA ASN A 383 8.57 29.48 -3.02
C ASN A 383 9.34 28.24 -2.57
N SER A 384 10.57 28.42 -2.11
CA SER A 384 11.37 27.35 -1.55
C SER A 384 11.88 27.69 -0.15
N GLU A 385 11.76 26.72 0.74
CA GLU A 385 12.51 26.68 1.98
C GLU A 385 13.64 25.66 1.86
N VAL A 386 14.86 26.07 2.19
CA VAL A 386 16.05 25.22 2.11
C VAL A 386 16.64 25.04 3.49
N VAL A 387 16.69 23.79 3.94
CA VAL A 387 17.32 23.40 5.19
C VAL A 387 18.71 22.85 4.89
N THR A 388 19.74 23.50 5.42
CA THR A 388 21.11 23.02 5.35
C THR A 388 21.56 22.54 6.73
N ALA A 389 21.64 21.22 6.93
CA ALA A 389 21.78 20.64 8.26
C ALA A 389 23.12 20.98 8.94
N ASN A 390 24.21 21.03 8.17
CA ASN A 390 25.56 21.29 8.73
C ASN A 390 25.70 22.68 9.37
N SER A 391 25.08 23.68 8.77
CA SER A 391 25.16 25.09 9.16
C SER A 391 23.96 25.50 10.01
N ARG A 392 22.95 24.62 10.12
CA ARG A 392 21.68 24.88 10.82
C ARG A 392 21.00 26.15 10.29
N LEU A 393 21.10 26.35 8.98
CA LEU A 393 20.53 27.49 8.29
C LEU A 393 19.24 27.05 7.59
N ILE A 394 18.25 27.94 7.68
CA ILE A 394 17.01 27.86 6.91
C ILE A 394 17.02 29.05 5.96
N GLY A 395 17.20 28.77 4.67
CA GLY A 395 17.07 29.74 3.58
C GLY A 395 15.62 29.80 3.12
N ASN A 396 15.14 30.99 2.81
CA ASN A 396 13.85 31.18 2.16
C ASN A 396 14.08 32.02 0.92
N PHE A 397 13.62 31.53 -0.22
CA PHE A 397 13.60 32.32 -1.44
C PHE A 397 12.37 32.05 -2.27
N LYS A 398 12.04 33.02 -3.11
CA LYS A 398 10.97 32.92 -4.08
C LYS A 398 11.55 33.15 -5.46
N GLU A 399 11.17 32.33 -6.40
CA GLU A 399 11.77 32.32 -7.73
C GLU A 399 10.72 32.38 -8.83
N TRP A 400 11.06 33.10 -9.89
CA TRP A 400 10.33 33.19 -11.14
C TRP A 400 11.32 32.97 -12.27
N PHE A 401 11.01 32.02 -13.13
CA PHE A 401 11.89 31.54 -14.19
C PHE A 401 11.10 31.54 -15.49
N ASP A 402 11.61 32.23 -16.50
CA ASP A 402 11.00 32.32 -17.82
C ASP A 402 12.08 32.18 -18.90
N THR A 403 12.24 30.96 -19.42
CA THR A 403 13.23 30.68 -20.47
C THR A 403 12.84 31.25 -21.83
N GLU A 404 11.55 31.51 -22.07
CA GLU A 404 11.06 32.05 -23.33
C GLU A 404 11.49 33.51 -23.49
N ASP A 405 11.33 34.30 -22.42
CA ASP A 405 11.79 35.69 -22.36
C ASP A 405 13.25 35.82 -21.85
N ARG A 406 13.90 34.69 -21.51
CA ARG A 406 15.29 34.59 -21.00
C ARG A 406 15.56 35.49 -19.80
N ILE A 407 14.69 35.36 -18.81
CA ILE A 407 14.68 36.20 -17.64
C ILE A 407 14.37 35.40 -16.38
N THR A 408 15.04 35.76 -15.30
CA THR A 408 14.75 35.22 -13.97
C THR A 408 14.58 36.35 -12.96
N ARG A 409 13.86 36.02 -11.89
CA ARG A 409 13.84 36.81 -10.68
C ARG A 409 13.88 35.89 -9.49
N TYR A 410 14.70 36.24 -8.50
CA TYR A 410 14.65 35.61 -7.21
C TYR A 410 14.66 36.64 -6.09
N ASP A 411 13.81 36.40 -5.10
CA ASP A 411 13.73 37.18 -3.87
C ASP A 411 14.39 36.40 -2.75
N THR A 412 15.43 36.99 -2.14
CA THR A 412 16.16 36.37 -1.02
C THR A 412 16.30 37.36 0.13
N LYS A 413 16.60 36.83 1.32
CA LYS A 413 17.13 37.64 2.43
C LYS A 413 18.55 37.17 2.72
N PRO A 414 19.57 38.01 2.52
CA PRO A 414 20.94 37.63 2.80
C PRO A 414 21.12 37.23 4.27
N PRO A 415 21.87 36.14 4.56
CA PRO A 415 22.19 35.77 5.92
C PRO A 415 23.06 36.86 6.60
N PRO A 416 23.00 37.01 7.93
CA PRO A 416 23.79 38.01 8.64
C PRO A 416 25.30 37.82 8.37
N GLY A 417 25.98 38.89 7.93
CA GLY A 417 27.44 38.88 7.71
C GLY A 417 27.90 38.52 6.30
N SER A 418 26.98 38.34 5.35
CA SER A 418 27.30 38.25 3.91
C SER A 418 27.85 39.58 3.36
N ASP A 419 28.55 39.55 2.22
CA ASP A 419 29.10 40.74 1.51
C ASP A 419 28.03 41.74 1.03
N TYR A 420 26.74 41.46 1.24
CA TYR A 420 25.65 42.37 0.97
C TYR A 420 25.71 43.58 1.92
N SER A 421 25.57 44.78 1.35
CA SER A 421 25.60 46.05 2.07
C SER A 421 24.44 46.23 3.07
N SER A 422 23.41 45.37 3.00
CA SER A 422 22.24 45.42 3.87
C SER A 422 21.69 44.00 4.18
N SER A 423 21.05 43.85 5.34
CA SER A 423 20.32 42.63 5.73
C SER A 423 18.84 42.68 5.28
N ASN A 424 18.51 43.59 4.35
CA ASN A 424 17.13 43.75 3.87
C ASN A 424 16.80 42.65 2.86
N PRO A 425 15.51 42.37 2.62
CA PRO A 425 15.11 41.53 1.50
C PRO A 425 15.55 42.16 0.18
N ILE A 426 16.09 41.33 -0.72
CA ILE A 426 16.61 41.74 -2.02
C ILE A 426 15.82 41.00 -3.11
N SER A 427 15.47 41.72 -4.16
CA SER A 427 15.02 41.13 -5.43
C SER A 427 16.14 41.25 -6.44
N THR A 428 16.59 40.14 -6.99
CA THR A 428 17.50 40.13 -8.13
C THR A 428 16.70 39.77 -9.38
N VAL A 429 16.85 40.55 -10.44
CA VAL A 429 16.29 40.25 -11.76
C VAL A 429 17.45 40.10 -12.74
N ASP A 430 17.61 38.91 -13.32
CA ASP A 430 18.67 38.63 -14.27
C ASP A 430 18.09 38.58 -15.68
N ASP A 431 18.58 39.47 -16.54
CA ASP A 431 18.20 39.61 -17.95
C ASP A 431 19.30 39.01 -18.82
N PHE A 432 19.10 37.78 -19.26
CA PHE A 432 20.08 37.06 -20.07
C PHE A 432 20.10 37.53 -21.53
N ASN A 433 19.14 38.34 -21.98
CA ASN A 433 19.22 38.97 -23.31
C ASN A 433 20.28 40.08 -23.34
N THR A 434 20.40 40.83 -22.24
CA THR A 434 21.37 41.93 -22.13
C THR A 434 22.62 41.59 -21.31
N GLY A 435 22.59 40.50 -20.55
CA GLY A 435 23.66 40.11 -19.62
C GLY A 435 23.72 41.00 -18.38
N LEU A 436 22.62 41.68 -18.04
CA LEU A 436 22.52 42.59 -16.89
C LEU A 436 21.71 41.98 -15.76
N SER A 437 22.20 42.18 -14.54
CA SER A 437 21.57 41.84 -13.28
C SER A 437 21.16 43.12 -12.55
N TYR A 438 19.90 43.17 -12.10
CA TYR A 438 19.32 44.29 -11.35
C TYR A 438 19.05 43.85 -9.92
N LEU A 439 19.87 44.34 -8.99
CA LEU A 439 19.76 44.03 -7.56
C LEU A 439 19.00 45.16 -6.85
N ILE A 440 17.81 44.86 -6.33
CA ILE A 440 16.88 45.84 -5.78
C ILE A 440 16.67 45.58 -4.28
N ASP A 441 17.06 46.53 -3.43
CA ASP A 441 16.74 46.50 -2.00
C ASP A 441 15.24 46.79 -1.83
N ARG A 442 14.47 45.79 -1.39
CA ARG A 442 13.00 45.91 -1.32
C ARG A 442 12.52 46.86 -0.23
N ARG A 443 13.39 47.26 0.71
CA ARG A 443 13.05 48.20 1.79
C ARG A 443 13.33 49.63 1.39
N THR A 444 14.46 49.91 0.74
CA THR A 444 14.85 51.28 0.36
C THR A 444 14.45 51.65 -1.06
N GLY A 445 14.29 50.67 -1.95
CA GLY A 445 14.13 50.88 -3.39
C GLY A 445 15.46 51.14 -4.11
N ASP A 446 16.59 51.05 -3.41
CA ASP A 446 17.90 51.23 -4.03
C ASP A 446 18.17 50.11 -5.04
N CYS A 447 18.54 50.50 -6.25
CA CYS A 447 18.84 49.56 -7.33
C CYS A 447 20.31 49.65 -7.73
N THR A 448 20.97 48.50 -7.78
CA THR A 448 22.34 48.34 -8.28
C THR A 448 22.32 47.47 -9.52
N VAL A 449 22.99 47.92 -10.58
CA VAL A 449 23.09 47.18 -11.84
C VAL A 449 24.49 46.62 -11.99
N SER A 450 24.61 45.32 -12.28
CA SER A 450 25.88 44.65 -12.58
C SER A 450 25.72 43.67 -13.75
N ALA A 451 26.81 43.07 -14.21
CA ALA A 451 26.70 41.92 -15.10
C ALA A 451 26.12 40.71 -14.36
N VAL A 452 25.38 39.86 -15.06
CA VAL A 452 24.99 38.53 -14.53
C VAL A 452 26.27 37.76 -14.22
N ARG A 453 26.38 37.22 -13.00
CA ARG A 453 27.60 36.57 -12.51
C ARG A 453 27.47 35.06 -12.65
N ASN A 454 28.61 34.41 -12.88
CA ASN A 454 28.72 32.95 -12.73
C ASN A 454 28.50 32.55 -11.26
N ASN A 455 27.68 31.54 -11.00
CA ASN A 455 27.23 31.10 -9.68
C ASN A 455 26.34 32.13 -8.98
N SER A 456 25.23 32.51 -9.61
CA SER A 456 24.18 33.27 -8.95
C SER A 456 23.64 32.49 -7.73
N VAL A 457 23.00 33.20 -6.80
CA VAL A 457 22.39 32.56 -5.62
C VAL A 457 21.22 31.66 -6.01
N ALA A 458 20.59 31.93 -7.15
CA ALA A 458 19.51 31.10 -7.71
C ALA A 458 20.03 29.88 -8.49
N ALA A 459 21.34 29.82 -8.79
CA ALA A 459 21.93 28.77 -9.61
C ALA A 459 21.17 28.57 -10.93
N ASP A 460 20.78 29.67 -11.57
CA ASP A 460 19.99 29.74 -12.81
C ASP A 460 20.88 30.00 -14.05
N ASP A 461 22.19 30.07 -13.84
CA ASP A 461 23.18 30.43 -14.85
C ASP A 461 24.25 29.34 -15.04
N LEU A 462 24.72 29.19 -16.29
CA LEU A 462 25.86 28.35 -16.64
C LEU A 462 26.86 29.13 -17.49
N PRO A 463 28.17 28.82 -17.41
CA PRO A 463 29.16 29.38 -18.31
C PRO A 463 28.81 29.09 -19.77
N ALA A 464 28.60 30.12 -20.58
CA ALA A 464 28.50 30.00 -22.02
C ALA A 464 29.90 29.97 -22.66
N ASP A 465 30.80 30.78 -22.12
CA ASP A 465 32.22 30.83 -22.44
C ASP A 465 33.01 31.40 -21.23
N PRO A 466 34.35 31.54 -21.28
CA PRO A 466 35.13 32.02 -20.15
C PRO A 466 34.76 33.41 -19.61
N PHE A 467 33.98 34.19 -20.36
CA PHE A 467 33.62 35.57 -20.04
C PHE A 467 32.11 35.85 -20.01
N HIS A 468 31.27 34.90 -20.45
CA HIS A 468 29.82 35.07 -20.52
C HIS A 468 29.07 33.90 -19.90
N VAL A 469 27.87 34.19 -19.39
CA VAL A 469 26.93 33.21 -18.84
C VAL A 469 25.71 33.10 -19.75
N ARG A 470 25.05 31.94 -19.73
CA ARG A 470 23.74 31.70 -20.30
C ARG A 470 22.77 31.29 -19.20
N MET A 471 21.48 31.47 -19.48
CA MET A 471 20.42 30.90 -18.66
C MET A 471 20.46 29.37 -18.77
N MET A 472 20.19 28.68 -17.67
CA MET A 472 19.91 27.25 -17.66
C MET A 472 18.60 26.94 -18.42
N THR A 473 18.47 25.72 -18.94
CA THR A 473 17.16 25.18 -19.32
C THR A 473 16.36 24.80 -18.06
N ALA A 474 15.06 24.55 -18.19
CA ALA A 474 14.27 24.06 -17.06
C ALA A 474 14.81 22.72 -16.52
N GLU A 475 15.20 21.79 -17.40
CA GLU A 475 15.78 20.51 -16.98
C GLU A 475 17.12 20.68 -16.25
N GLU A 476 17.97 21.60 -16.70
CA GLU A 476 19.25 21.93 -16.05
C GLU A 476 19.03 22.56 -14.67
N PHE A 477 18.02 23.42 -14.55
CA PHE A 477 17.64 24.05 -13.29
C PHE A 477 17.21 23.01 -12.24
N PHE A 478 16.43 22.01 -12.64
CA PHE A 478 16.01 20.91 -11.76
C PHE A 478 17.07 19.79 -11.62
N HIS A 479 18.24 19.95 -12.26
CA HIS A 479 19.35 18.99 -12.25
C HIS A 479 18.99 17.61 -12.80
N PHE A 480 18.15 17.54 -13.84
CA PHE A 480 17.71 16.27 -14.42
C PHE A 480 18.72 15.66 -15.40
N GLU A 481 19.67 16.45 -15.87
CA GLU A 481 20.68 16.05 -16.84
C GLU A 481 21.71 15.07 -16.27
N ASN A 482 22.37 14.33 -17.16
CA ASN A 482 23.54 13.49 -16.88
C ASN A 482 23.35 12.44 -15.76
N THR A 483 22.11 12.13 -15.40
CA THR A 483 21.77 11.23 -14.30
C THR A 483 20.63 10.31 -14.70
N SER A 484 20.76 9.03 -14.37
CA SER A 484 19.66 8.06 -14.43
C SER A 484 18.73 8.25 -13.24
N TRP A 485 17.43 8.41 -13.50
CA TRP A 485 16.42 8.64 -12.47
C TRP A 485 15.52 7.43 -12.35
N ALA A 486 15.64 6.73 -11.23
CA ALA A 486 14.89 5.52 -11.00
C ALA A 486 13.66 5.82 -10.13
N TYR A 487 12.49 5.34 -10.55
CA TYR A 487 11.26 5.50 -9.79
C TYR A 487 11.29 4.65 -8.52
N VAL A 488 11.09 5.26 -7.36
CA VAL A 488 11.12 4.58 -6.05
C VAL A 488 9.75 4.00 -5.71
N GLY A 489 8.69 4.78 -5.89
CA GLY A 489 7.33 4.45 -5.50
C GLY A 489 6.55 5.67 -5.02
N GLU A 490 5.47 5.41 -4.29
CA GLU A 490 4.59 6.44 -3.75
C GLU A 490 4.92 6.71 -2.27
N VAL A 491 5.02 7.99 -1.90
CA VAL A 491 5.38 8.42 -0.54
C VAL A 491 4.42 9.50 -0.07
N ASP A 492 4.27 9.63 1.24
CA ASP A 492 3.57 10.77 1.85
C ASP A 492 4.60 11.83 2.25
N VAL A 493 4.40 13.07 1.78
CA VAL A 493 5.20 14.23 2.19
C VAL A 493 4.26 15.22 2.88
N ASP A 494 4.30 15.24 4.22
CA ASP A 494 3.45 16.09 5.06
C ASP A 494 1.94 16.01 4.75
N GLY A 495 1.44 14.79 4.51
CA GLY A 495 0.03 14.54 4.17
C GLY A 495 -0.31 14.75 2.69
N LEU A 496 0.68 15.04 1.84
CA LEU A 496 0.52 15.12 0.39
C LEU A 496 1.07 13.84 -0.27
N PRO A 497 0.22 13.04 -0.93
CA PRO A 497 0.66 11.89 -1.73
C PRO A 497 1.57 12.34 -2.87
N CYS A 498 2.78 11.80 -2.90
CA CYS A 498 3.80 12.11 -3.88
C CYS A 498 4.33 10.85 -4.57
N MET A 499 4.82 11.04 -5.79
CA MET A 499 5.65 10.09 -6.51
C MET A 499 7.12 10.44 -6.26
N LYS A 500 7.98 9.46 -5.96
CA LYS A 500 9.39 9.69 -5.64
C LYS A 500 10.33 9.05 -6.67
N TRP A 501 11.37 9.79 -7.06
CA TRP A 501 12.48 9.32 -7.89
C TRP A 501 13.80 9.51 -7.16
N ILE A 502 14.77 8.63 -7.45
CA ILE A 502 16.10 8.68 -6.88
C ILE A 502 17.17 8.64 -7.98
N GLY A 503 18.20 9.47 -7.83
CA GLY A 503 19.37 9.52 -8.71
C GLY A 503 20.67 9.50 -7.90
N LEU A 504 21.73 8.98 -8.51
CA LEU A 504 23.09 9.00 -7.96
C LEU A 504 23.97 9.90 -8.83
N ARG A 505 24.63 10.88 -8.20
CA ARG A 505 25.46 11.87 -8.87
C ARG A 505 26.84 11.95 -8.25
N ASP A 506 27.87 12.04 -9.08
CA ASP A 506 29.28 12.15 -8.65
C ASP A 506 29.87 13.55 -8.92
N ASP A 507 29.06 14.49 -9.39
CA ASP A 507 29.47 15.80 -9.91
C ASP A 507 29.05 16.99 -9.02
N TYR A 508 28.51 16.73 -7.83
CA TYR A 508 27.99 17.76 -6.92
C TYR A 508 28.67 17.76 -5.54
N PRO A 509 28.96 18.93 -4.93
CA PRO A 509 28.85 20.27 -5.50
C PRO A 509 29.93 20.51 -6.56
N PRO A 510 29.69 21.36 -7.59
CA PRO A 510 30.58 21.50 -8.74
C PRO A 510 32.05 21.83 -8.40
N ASN A 511 32.28 22.61 -7.34
CA ASN A 511 33.63 23.03 -6.92
C ASN A 511 34.39 21.97 -6.13
N ASN A 512 33.69 21.00 -5.54
CA ASN A 512 34.30 19.92 -4.77
C ASN A 512 33.42 18.67 -4.87
N PRO A 513 33.40 18.01 -6.04
CA PRO A 513 32.46 16.94 -6.31
C PRO A 513 32.61 15.79 -5.32
N ILE A 514 31.48 15.37 -4.77
CA ILE A 514 31.35 14.16 -3.97
C ILE A 514 30.20 13.32 -4.52
N GLN A 515 30.19 12.05 -4.16
CA GLN A 515 29.06 11.20 -4.48
C GLN A 515 27.85 11.58 -3.61
N THR A 516 26.74 11.91 -4.27
CA THR A 516 25.49 12.38 -3.68
C THR A 516 24.30 11.58 -4.22
N THR A 517 23.35 11.34 -3.34
CA THR A 517 22.03 10.79 -3.68
C THR A 517 21.03 11.93 -3.70
N TRP A 518 20.22 11.98 -4.75
CA TRP A 518 19.19 12.97 -4.97
C TRP A 518 17.84 12.28 -4.98
N GLU A 519 16.90 12.74 -4.16
CA GLU A 519 15.52 12.25 -4.16
C GLU A 519 14.55 13.38 -4.47
N TRP A 520 13.86 13.26 -5.59
CA TRP A 520 12.80 14.18 -5.96
C TRP A 520 11.45 13.59 -5.62
N SER A 521 10.59 14.38 -4.97
CA SER A 521 9.20 14.05 -4.71
C SER A 521 8.28 15.04 -5.44
N PHE A 522 7.39 14.52 -6.28
CA PHE A 522 6.38 15.29 -7.01
C PHE A 522 4.98 14.91 -6.56
N ALA A 523 4.08 15.88 -6.46
CA ALA A 523 2.69 15.62 -6.10
C ALA A 523 2.02 14.64 -7.07
N GLN A 524 1.22 13.70 -6.57
CA GLN A 524 0.48 12.79 -7.44
C GLN A 524 -0.48 13.55 -8.39
N PRO A 525 -0.77 13.01 -9.59
CA PRO A 525 -1.75 13.60 -10.50
C PRO A 525 -3.11 13.80 -9.81
N GLY A 526 -3.74 14.96 -10.05
CA GLY A 526 -5.04 15.32 -9.47
C GLY A 526 -4.97 16.27 -8.27
N TRP A 527 -3.78 16.44 -7.68
CA TRP A 527 -3.53 17.51 -6.71
C TRP A 527 -3.24 18.84 -7.41
N THR A 528 -3.65 19.94 -6.78
CA THR A 528 -3.57 21.28 -7.37
C THR A 528 -3.02 22.26 -6.36
N SER A 529 -2.12 23.14 -6.80
CA SER A 529 -1.56 24.20 -5.98
C SER A 529 -2.45 25.45 -6.08
N ALA A 530 -3.13 25.81 -4.98
CA ALA A 530 -3.97 26.99 -4.95
C ALA A 530 -3.12 28.26 -4.74
N MET A 531 -3.07 29.13 -5.75
CA MET A 531 -2.35 30.40 -5.70
C MET A 531 -3.29 31.58 -5.39
N PRO A 532 -2.87 32.58 -4.58
CA PRO A 532 -3.70 33.75 -4.27
C PRO A 532 -4.09 34.61 -5.47
N SER A 533 -3.36 34.50 -6.60
CA SER A 533 -3.47 35.41 -7.74
C SER A 533 -3.74 34.72 -9.08
N ALA A 534 -3.87 33.40 -9.13
CA ALA A 534 -4.08 32.67 -10.39
C ALA A 534 -5.48 32.04 -10.44
N THR A 535 -6.16 32.19 -11.57
CA THR A 535 -7.35 31.40 -11.94
C THR A 535 -7.00 30.02 -12.47
N ASP A 536 -5.71 29.70 -12.56
CA ASP A 536 -5.19 28.51 -13.22
C ASP A 536 -4.86 27.41 -12.22
N VAL A 537 -5.38 26.25 -12.54
CA VAL A 537 -5.14 24.99 -11.84
C VAL A 537 -3.90 24.39 -12.48
N THR A 538 -2.80 24.21 -11.72
CA THR A 538 -1.63 23.47 -12.20
C THR A 538 -2.09 22.06 -12.61
N SER A 539 -2.08 21.78 -13.90
CA SER A 539 -2.50 20.51 -14.45
C SER A 539 -1.29 19.62 -14.62
N GLN A 540 -0.99 18.83 -13.59
CA GLN A 540 -0.03 17.70 -13.53
C GLN A 540 1.05 17.88 -12.46
N SER A 541 1.68 16.75 -12.15
CA SER A 541 2.61 16.51 -11.04
C SER A 541 3.67 17.61 -10.92
N PHE A 542 3.70 18.32 -9.78
CA PHE A 542 4.59 19.45 -9.52
C PHE A 542 5.60 19.13 -8.40
N PRO A 543 6.79 19.77 -8.37
CA PRO A 543 7.81 19.47 -7.36
C PRO A 543 7.32 19.87 -5.96
N VAL A 544 7.54 18.99 -4.99
CA VAL A 544 7.17 19.18 -3.58
C VAL A 544 8.41 19.18 -2.71
N MET A 545 9.33 18.25 -2.95
CA MET A 545 10.55 18.15 -2.15
C MET A 545 11.73 17.64 -2.98
N LEU A 546 12.92 18.20 -2.71
CA LEU A 546 14.21 17.64 -3.14
C LEU A 546 15.08 17.40 -1.91
N GLU A 547 15.59 16.19 -1.77
CA GLU A 547 16.57 15.83 -0.75
C GLU A 547 17.89 15.45 -1.42
N VAL A 548 19.00 16.11 -1.03
CA VAL A 548 20.35 15.84 -1.55
C VAL A 548 21.26 15.49 -0.40
N ILE A 549 21.84 14.27 -0.42
CA ILE A 549 22.66 13.75 0.68
C ILE A 549 23.94 13.11 0.16
N GLY A 550 25.07 13.39 0.81
CA GLY A 550 26.35 12.75 0.51
C GLY A 550 26.38 11.28 0.94
N VAL A 551 26.72 10.37 0.03
CA VAL A 551 26.72 8.91 0.27
C VAL A 551 27.69 8.51 1.40
N HIS A 552 28.88 9.10 1.41
CA HIS A 552 29.90 8.89 2.45
C HIS A 552 30.09 10.10 3.38
N ARG A 553 29.28 11.14 3.20
CA ARG A 553 29.37 12.43 3.90
C ARG A 553 27.96 12.84 4.33
N LYS A 554 27.42 12.17 5.35
CA LYS A 554 26.06 12.45 5.87
C LYS A 554 25.93 13.83 6.51
N ASP A 555 27.04 14.51 6.79
CA ASP A 555 27.10 15.92 7.16
C ASP A 555 26.77 16.85 5.98
N PHE A 556 26.88 16.36 4.74
CA PHE A 556 26.46 17.07 3.55
C PHE A 556 25.02 16.69 3.22
N SER A 557 24.07 17.52 3.65
CA SER A 557 22.65 17.33 3.37
C SER A 557 21.91 18.65 3.16
N PHE A 558 21.05 18.64 2.14
CA PHE A 558 20.15 19.72 1.76
C PHE A 558 18.75 19.16 1.59
N SER A 559 17.76 19.87 2.11
CA SER A 559 16.35 19.58 1.84
C SER A 559 15.70 20.86 1.35
N TYR A 560 15.11 20.80 0.15
CA TYR A 560 14.34 21.87 -0.46
C TYR A 560 12.87 21.49 -0.38
N SER A 561 12.08 22.31 0.28
CA SER A 561 10.61 22.21 0.26
C SER A 561 10.05 23.23 -0.71
N PHE A 562 9.28 22.78 -1.68
CA PHE A 562 8.67 23.62 -2.71
C PHE A 562 7.20 23.85 -2.40
N SER A 563 6.76 25.10 -2.52
CA SER A 563 5.36 25.49 -2.32
C SER A 563 4.97 26.57 -3.31
N MET A 564 3.66 26.76 -3.49
CA MET A 564 3.13 27.81 -4.38
C MET A 564 3.67 27.68 -5.82
N PHE A 565 3.87 26.46 -6.30
CA PHE A 565 4.31 26.20 -7.67
C PHE A 565 3.24 26.65 -8.67
N SER A 566 3.67 27.34 -9.73
CA SER A 566 2.82 27.86 -10.79
C SER A 566 3.57 27.85 -12.11
N GLU A 567 2.93 27.34 -13.17
CA GLU A 567 3.45 27.33 -14.55
C GLU A 567 3.13 28.63 -15.31
N VAL A 568 2.51 29.59 -14.61
CA VAL A 568 2.17 30.90 -15.14
C VAL A 568 2.94 31.95 -14.36
N VAL A 569 3.67 32.80 -15.09
CA VAL A 569 4.41 33.94 -14.55
C VAL A 569 3.89 35.22 -15.20
N ASP A 570 3.49 36.19 -14.37
CA ASP A 570 3.11 37.52 -14.85
C ASP A 570 4.35 38.36 -15.07
N ILE A 571 4.54 38.88 -16.29
CA ILE A 571 5.69 39.72 -16.66
C ILE A 571 5.87 41.00 -15.81
N SER A 572 4.84 41.40 -15.06
CA SER A 572 4.92 42.51 -14.10
C SER A 572 5.84 42.21 -12.92
N VAL A 573 6.03 40.93 -12.56
CA VAL A 573 6.96 40.57 -11.48
C VAL A 573 8.40 40.96 -11.83
N PHE A 574 8.71 41.19 -13.09
CA PHE A 574 10.03 41.62 -13.52
C PHE A 574 10.16 43.15 -13.71
N ASP A 575 9.23 43.98 -13.23
CA ASP A 575 9.31 45.44 -13.38
C ASP A 575 10.50 46.05 -12.61
N ILE A 576 11.62 46.20 -13.30
CA ILE A 576 12.80 46.94 -12.83
C ILE A 576 12.65 48.45 -12.98
N VAL A 577 11.78 48.93 -13.89
CA VAL A 577 11.75 50.34 -14.29
C VAL A 577 11.25 51.21 -13.15
N SER A 578 10.26 50.70 -12.42
CA SER A 578 9.67 51.39 -11.27
C SER A 578 10.73 51.79 -10.23
N GLN A 579 11.70 50.93 -9.94
CA GLN A 579 12.72 51.12 -8.89
C GLN A 579 14.06 51.64 -9.43
N CYS A 580 14.56 51.07 -10.54
CA CYS A 580 15.92 51.35 -11.02
C CYS A 580 16.08 52.64 -11.82
N PHE A 581 14.98 53.32 -12.16
CA PHE A 581 15.01 54.52 -12.99
C PHE A 581 14.26 55.65 -12.32
N ILE A 582 14.84 56.85 -12.36
CA ILE A 582 14.19 58.06 -11.85
C ILE A 582 13.21 58.62 -12.88
N THR A 583 12.28 59.48 -12.46
CA THR A 583 11.25 60.06 -13.35
C THR A 583 11.83 60.76 -14.58
N ALA A 584 12.99 61.42 -14.45
CA ALA A 584 13.66 62.08 -15.57
C ALA A 584 14.15 61.12 -16.67
N GLN A 585 14.30 59.83 -16.34
CA GLN A 585 14.70 58.77 -17.27
C GLN A 585 13.51 58.01 -17.86
N LYS A 586 12.27 58.34 -17.45
CA LYS A 586 11.05 57.66 -17.89
C LYS A 586 10.32 58.52 -18.94
N LYS A 587 9.76 57.85 -19.95
CA LYS A 587 8.80 58.47 -20.86
C LYS A 587 7.41 57.90 -20.57
N ARG A 588 6.43 58.76 -20.36
CA ARG A 588 5.03 58.33 -20.22
C ARG A 588 4.41 58.17 -21.60
N VAL A 589 3.80 57.01 -21.83
CA VAL A 589 3.04 56.70 -23.03
C VAL A 589 1.62 56.38 -22.61
N GLN A 590 0.64 56.98 -23.28
CA GLN A 590 -0.77 56.66 -23.12
C GLN A 590 -1.31 56.22 -24.48
N ILE A 591 -1.92 55.04 -24.51
CA ILE A 591 -2.54 54.47 -25.71
C ILE A 591 -4.03 54.34 -25.44
N ILE A 592 -4.84 54.86 -26.36
CA ILE A 592 -6.30 54.78 -26.29
C ILE A 592 -6.76 53.86 -27.42
N PHE A 593 -7.41 52.76 -27.06
CA PHE A 593 -8.04 51.85 -28.00
C PHE A 593 -9.53 52.21 -28.10
N PRO A 594 -9.99 52.86 -29.18
CA PRO A 594 -11.40 53.14 -29.34
C PRO A 594 -12.16 51.84 -29.66
N GLY A 595 -13.22 51.52 -28.91
CA GLY A 595 -14.05 50.34 -29.18
C GLY A 595 -14.93 49.92 -28.01
N GLN A 596 -15.79 48.94 -28.27
CA GLN A 596 -16.46 48.17 -27.22
C GLN A 596 -15.66 46.90 -26.97
N PHE A 597 -15.21 46.72 -25.72
CA PHE A 597 -14.46 45.53 -25.32
C PHE A 597 -15.37 44.60 -24.51
N PRO A 598 -15.21 43.27 -24.65
CA PRO A 598 -15.92 42.31 -23.82
C PRO A 598 -15.61 42.55 -22.33
N ALA A 599 -16.60 42.37 -21.46
CA ALA A 599 -16.42 42.54 -20.01
C ALA A 599 -15.44 41.49 -19.43
N ASP A 600 -15.28 40.39 -20.13
CA ASP A 600 -14.48 39.20 -19.86
C ASP A 600 -13.10 39.23 -20.56
N LEU A 601 -12.63 40.40 -21.02
CA LEU A 601 -11.28 40.53 -21.58
C LEU A 601 -10.24 40.04 -20.56
N ASN A 602 -9.42 39.05 -20.94
CA ASN A 602 -8.29 38.61 -20.14
C ASN A 602 -7.23 39.73 -20.04
N LEU A 603 -7.31 40.48 -18.94
CA LEU A 603 -6.46 41.65 -18.71
C LEU A 603 -4.98 41.29 -18.56
N ASN A 604 -4.65 40.11 -18.04
CA ASN A 604 -3.25 39.67 -17.90
C ASN A 604 -2.63 39.42 -19.27
N TRP A 605 -3.33 38.64 -20.12
CA TRP A 605 -2.90 38.44 -21.50
C TRP A 605 -2.77 39.78 -22.24
N PHE A 606 -3.75 40.67 -22.11
CA PHE A 606 -3.72 41.98 -22.75
C PHE A 606 -2.53 42.84 -22.28
N ARG A 607 -2.27 42.89 -20.97
CA ARG A 607 -1.12 43.61 -20.41
C ARG A 607 0.19 43.06 -20.94
N THR A 608 0.37 41.74 -20.94
CA THR A 608 1.59 41.09 -21.45
C THR A 608 1.79 41.38 -22.94
N ALA A 609 0.75 41.19 -23.75
CA ALA A 609 0.80 41.46 -25.18
C ALA A 609 1.10 42.93 -25.48
N LEU A 610 0.47 43.86 -24.74
CA LEU A 610 0.71 45.29 -24.90
C LEU A 610 2.13 45.68 -24.44
N LYS A 611 2.63 45.10 -23.35
CA LYS A 611 4.00 45.34 -22.86
C LYS A 611 5.03 44.91 -23.91
N LYS A 612 4.90 43.69 -24.45
CA LYS A 612 5.76 43.19 -25.53
C LYS A 612 5.62 44.05 -26.81
N GLY A 613 4.41 44.47 -27.16
CA GLY A 613 4.16 45.34 -28.32
C GLY A 613 4.78 46.74 -28.19
N VAL A 614 4.65 47.37 -27.01
CA VAL A 614 5.26 48.67 -26.73
C VAL A 614 6.79 48.55 -26.73
N ALA A 615 7.33 47.50 -26.12
CA ALA A 615 8.76 47.23 -26.12
C ALA A 615 9.31 47.11 -27.55
N SER A 616 8.67 46.29 -28.38
CA SER A 616 8.99 46.12 -29.79
C SER A 616 8.93 47.44 -30.57
N ALA A 617 7.84 48.21 -30.42
CA ALA A 617 7.66 49.47 -31.13
C ALA A 617 8.66 50.56 -30.70
N ALA A 618 9.02 50.58 -29.41
CA ALA A 618 9.99 51.51 -28.85
C ALA A 618 11.45 51.04 -29.04
N GLN A 619 11.67 49.84 -29.59
CA GLN A 619 12.99 49.21 -29.73
C GLN A 619 13.74 49.12 -28.40
N VAL A 620 13.02 48.68 -27.35
CA VAL A 620 13.58 48.41 -26.02
C VAL A 620 13.15 47.02 -25.57
N GLU A 621 13.86 46.46 -24.58
CA GLU A 621 13.46 45.20 -23.96
C GLU A 621 12.13 45.33 -23.21
N SER A 622 11.38 44.22 -23.11
CA SER A 622 10.10 44.16 -22.40
C SER A 622 10.23 44.59 -20.93
N LEU A 623 11.37 44.29 -20.33
CA LEU A 623 11.82 44.74 -19.01
C LEU A 623 11.90 46.26 -18.83
N ARG A 624 12.11 47.01 -19.92
CA ARG A 624 12.23 48.47 -19.92
C ARG A 624 10.89 49.18 -20.03
N VAL A 625 9.80 48.42 -20.01
CA VAL A 625 8.42 48.94 -19.98
C VAL A 625 7.87 48.73 -18.57
N THR A 626 7.49 49.81 -17.90
CA THR A 626 6.80 49.74 -16.59
C THR A 626 5.49 49.00 -16.69
N ASP A 627 4.95 48.55 -15.56
CA ASP A 627 3.60 47.97 -15.52
C ASP A 627 2.54 48.87 -16.15
N ILE A 628 1.71 48.23 -16.98
CA ILE A 628 0.69 48.91 -17.75
C ILE A 628 -0.58 49.06 -16.91
N GLN A 629 -0.93 50.31 -16.64
CA GLN A 629 -2.23 50.63 -16.06
C GLN A 629 -3.29 50.66 -17.17
N VAL A 630 -4.28 49.78 -17.04
CA VAL A 630 -5.45 49.71 -17.93
C VAL A 630 -6.63 50.35 -17.21
N SER A 631 -7.25 51.35 -17.83
CA SER A 631 -8.47 51.98 -17.32
C SER A 631 -9.54 51.98 -18.42
N ASN A 632 -10.77 51.63 -18.06
CA ASN A 632 -11.92 51.75 -18.95
C ASN A 632 -12.57 53.11 -18.71
N THR A 633 -12.37 54.06 -19.63
CA THR A 633 -13.10 55.33 -19.62
C THR A 633 -14.49 55.08 -20.20
N GLY A 634 -15.37 54.49 -19.39
CA GLY A 634 -16.78 54.29 -19.72
C GLY A 634 -17.48 55.62 -19.95
N GLY A 635 -17.49 56.10 -21.18
CA GLY A 635 -18.35 57.20 -21.60
C GLY A 635 -19.70 56.65 -22.04
N THR A 636 -20.71 56.74 -21.16
CA THR A 636 -22.11 56.75 -21.59
C THR A 636 -22.31 57.96 -22.49
N TYR A 637 -22.24 57.76 -23.81
CA TYR A 637 -22.90 58.66 -24.74
C TYR A 637 -24.38 58.30 -24.75
N ARG A 638 -25.19 59.28 -24.35
CA ARG A 638 -26.65 59.23 -24.35
C ARG A 638 -27.23 58.88 -25.71
#